data_AF-A2D870-F1
#
_entry.id   AF-A2D870-F1
#
_cell.length_a   1.000
_cell.length_b   1.000
_cell.length_c   1.000
_cell.angle_alpha   90.00
_cell.angle_beta   90.00
_cell.angle_gamma   90.00
#
_symmetry.space_group_name_H-M   'P 1'
#
loop_
_entity.id
_entity.type
_entity.pdbx_description
1 polymer ?
#
loop_
_entity_poly.entity_id
_entity_poly.type
_entity_poly.pdbx_seq_one_letter_code
_entity_poly.pdbx_strand_id
1 'polypeptide(L)'
;MLPGYRLPSIYSYKYENVDVPYRSERLKISDSEMKQIKKIKASQTNLESYPQPELPVKCIIDTDIGTDIDDAMAILYGLHLENLEILGITTNYGPADLRAAIVRKIQDAYLKCHPEKKVFPIVAGASCPLGSHRDLFLAQNEGLPFMKGMIAECISLDHMKSRVQSDAADFMIQTCNQYPN
;
A
#
# COMPACT_ATOMS: atom_id res chain seq x y z
N MET A 1 1.67 -4.30 19.63
CA MET A 1 2.50 -3.13 19.27
C MET A 1 3.90 -3.41 19.80
N LEU A 2 4.89 -3.61 18.93
CA LEU A 2 6.29 -3.69 19.36
C LEU A 2 6.69 -2.29 19.85
N PRO A 3 7.05 -2.09 21.13
CA PRO A 3 7.61 -0.82 21.56
C PRO A 3 8.95 -0.61 20.85
N GLY A 4 9.15 0.56 20.22
CA GLY A 4 10.51 1.02 19.87
C GLY A 4 10.94 0.94 18.40
N TYR A 5 10.06 0.58 17.46
CA TYR A 5 10.35 0.77 16.02
C TYR A 5 9.83 2.14 15.55
N ARG A 6 10.40 3.21 16.11
CA ARG A 6 10.23 4.54 15.55
C ARG A 6 11.13 4.66 14.33
N LEU A 7 10.53 4.68 13.15
CA LEU A 7 11.28 5.00 11.94
C LEU A 7 11.65 6.49 11.98
N PRO A 8 12.94 6.85 11.83
CA PRO A 8 13.29 8.25 11.71
C PRO A 8 12.65 8.80 10.43
N SER A 9 11.96 9.93 10.55
CA SER A 9 11.44 10.61 9.38
C SER A 9 12.60 11.12 8.53
N ILE A 10 12.57 10.81 7.24
CA ILE A 10 13.54 11.34 6.27
C ILE A 10 13.34 12.84 5.99
N TYR A 11 12.23 13.42 6.44
CA TYR A 11 11.92 14.84 6.29
C TYR A 11 11.51 15.45 7.64
N SER A 12 11.91 16.71 7.89
CA SER A 12 11.41 17.47 9.03
C SER A 12 9.91 17.71 8.88
N TYR A 13 9.10 17.20 9.81
CA TYR A 13 7.65 17.36 9.78
C TYR A 13 7.21 18.37 10.84
N LYS A 14 6.49 19.42 10.42
CA LYS A 14 6.08 20.54 11.30
C LYS A 14 5.37 20.10 12.60
N TYR A 15 4.70 18.96 12.58
CA TYR A 15 3.93 18.43 13.72
C TYR A 15 4.56 17.16 14.32
N GLU A 16 5.86 16.93 14.13
CA GLU A 16 6.58 15.75 14.64
C GLU A 16 6.52 15.59 16.17
N ASN A 17 6.35 16.69 16.91
CA ASN A 17 6.30 16.70 18.37
C ASN A 17 4.87 16.58 18.95
N VAL A 18 3.85 16.44 18.09
CA VAL A 18 2.47 16.27 18.55
C VAL A 18 2.24 14.81 18.89
N ASP A 19 1.90 14.51 20.14
CA ASP A 19 1.48 13.16 20.52
C ASP A 19 0.05 12.89 20.01
N VAL A 20 -0.10 11.88 19.17
CA VAL A 20 -1.39 11.50 18.59
C VAL A 20 -1.57 9.98 18.74
N PRO A 21 -2.25 9.51 19.81
CA PRO A 21 -2.53 8.11 20.02
C PRO A 21 -3.20 7.45 18.81
N TYR A 22 -2.90 6.18 18.57
CA TYR A 22 -3.52 5.39 17.50
C TYR A 22 -5.06 5.45 17.62
N ARG A 23 -5.76 5.69 16.49
CA ARG A 23 -7.23 5.86 16.40
C ARG A 23 -7.80 7.11 17.04
N SER A 24 -6.97 8.03 17.55
CA SER A 24 -7.40 9.33 18.07
C SER A 24 -7.24 10.47 17.07
N GLU A 25 -6.88 10.15 15.83
CA GLU A 25 -6.54 11.13 14.80
C GLU A 25 -7.72 12.04 14.51
N ARG A 26 -7.41 13.34 14.46
CA ARG A 26 -8.33 14.37 13.99
C ARG A 26 -7.65 15.10 12.85
N LEU A 27 -8.30 15.11 11.69
CA LEU A 27 -7.88 15.94 10.57
C LEU A 27 -7.91 17.41 11.02
N LYS A 28 -6.73 18.04 11.11
CA LYS A 28 -6.59 19.46 11.45
C LYS A 28 -6.29 20.23 10.16
N ILE A 29 -7.35 20.80 9.59
CA ILE A 29 -7.30 21.56 8.35
C ILE A 29 -6.78 22.97 8.66
N SER A 30 -5.88 23.51 7.84
CA SER A 30 -5.42 24.89 8.00
C SER A 30 -6.55 25.90 7.74
N ASP A 31 -6.46 27.10 8.32
CA ASP A 31 -7.46 28.15 8.07
C ASP A 31 -7.59 28.51 6.58
N SER A 32 -6.47 28.45 5.85
CA SER A 32 -6.43 28.65 4.39
C SER A 32 -7.16 27.55 3.64
N GLU A 33 -6.93 26.28 3.97
CA GLU A 33 -7.64 25.16 3.35
C GLU A 33 -9.12 25.17 3.72
N MET A 34 -9.47 25.45 4.97
CA MET A 34 -10.86 25.58 5.40
C MET A 34 -11.60 26.67 4.63
N LYS A 35 -10.94 27.79 4.31
CA LYS A 35 -11.51 28.83 3.45
C LYS A 35 -11.75 28.33 2.03
N GLN A 36 -10.88 27.46 1.50
CA GLN A 36 -11.10 26.86 0.17
C GLN A 36 -12.20 25.81 0.20
N ILE A 37 -12.22 24.91 1.18
CA ILE A 37 -13.26 23.89 1.36
C ILE A 37 -14.64 24.52 1.46
N LYS A 38 -14.78 25.63 2.21
CA LYS A 38 -16.05 26.37 2.31
C LYS A 38 -16.53 26.96 0.98
N LYS A 39 -15.63 27.19 0.01
CA LYS A 39 -15.99 27.65 -1.34
C LYS A 39 -16.39 26.49 -2.27
N ILE A 40 -15.97 25.27 -1.95
CA ILE A 40 -16.38 24.07 -2.70
C ILE A 40 -17.86 23.85 -2.40
N LYS A 41 -18.72 24.06 -3.40
CA LYS A 41 -20.09 23.56 -3.34
C LYS A 41 -20.03 22.05 -3.50
N ALA A 42 -20.56 21.32 -2.52
CA ALA A 42 -20.83 19.90 -2.70
C ALA A 42 -21.78 19.75 -3.90
N SER A 43 -21.25 19.28 -5.03
CA SER A 43 -22.09 18.77 -6.10
C SER A 43 -22.76 17.50 -5.61
N GLN A 44 -24.06 17.34 -5.85
CA GLN A 44 -24.67 16.02 -5.73
C GLN A 44 -23.93 15.08 -6.68
N THR A 45 -23.23 14.09 -6.12
CA THR A 45 -22.60 13.04 -6.90
C THR A 45 -23.71 12.24 -7.55
N ASN A 46 -23.93 12.43 -8.85
CA ASN A 46 -24.86 11.59 -9.58
C ASN A 46 -24.15 10.25 -9.83
N LEU A 47 -24.50 9.22 -9.05
CA LEU A 47 -23.86 7.90 -9.16
C LEU A 47 -24.04 7.27 -10.56
N GLU A 48 -25.03 7.73 -11.34
CA GLU A 48 -25.26 7.28 -12.71
C GLU A 48 -24.34 7.95 -13.76
N SER A 49 -23.60 9.00 -13.40
CA SER A 49 -22.75 9.72 -14.36
C SER A 49 -21.31 9.22 -14.45
N TYR A 50 -20.95 8.14 -13.74
CA TYR A 50 -19.63 7.55 -13.89
C TYR A 50 -19.55 6.84 -15.25
N PRO A 51 -18.60 7.24 -16.12
CA PRO A 51 -18.37 6.51 -17.36
C PRO A 51 -18.11 5.06 -16.98
N GLN A 52 -18.84 4.15 -17.62
CA GLN A 52 -18.61 2.73 -17.41
C GLN A 52 -17.20 2.43 -17.90
N PRO A 53 -16.32 1.86 -17.05
CA PRO A 53 -14.97 1.58 -17.48
C PRO A 53 -15.01 0.57 -18.61
N GLU A 54 -14.16 0.77 -19.62
CA GLU A 54 -13.97 -0.25 -20.63
C GLU A 54 -13.45 -1.53 -19.96
N LEU A 55 -14.09 -2.66 -20.28
CA LEU A 55 -13.69 -3.95 -19.72
C LEU A 55 -12.62 -4.61 -20.60
N PRO A 56 -11.63 -5.31 -20.00
CA PRO A 56 -11.41 -5.44 -18.56
C PRO A 56 -10.88 -4.15 -17.93
N VAL A 57 -11.36 -3.85 -16.72
CA VAL A 57 -10.86 -2.72 -15.91
C VAL A 57 -9.42 -3.01 -15.53
N LYS A 58 -8.50 -2.13 -15.91
CA LYS A 58 -7.10 -2.24 -15.52
C LYS A 58 -6.89 -1.62 -14.16
N CYS A 59 -6.19 -2.31 -13.27
CA CYS A 59 -5.91 -1.80 -11.93
C CYS A 59 -4.47 -2.05 -11.49
N ILE A 60 -4.01 -1.18 -10.60
CA ILE A 60 -2.85 -1.40 -9.74
C ILE A 60 -3.41 -1.52 -8.32
N ILE A 61 -2.93 -2.51 -7.56
CA ILE A 61 -3.30 -2.64 -6.15
C ILE A 61 -2.11 -2.16 -5.31
N ASP A 62 -2.30 -1.09 -4.53
CA ASP A 62 -1.35 -0.65 -3.51
C ASP A 62 -1.85 -1.09 -2.13
N THR A 63 -1.07 -1.88 -1.41
CA THR A 63 -1.52 -2.58 -0.20
C THR A 63 -0.43 -2.68 0.87
N ASP A 64 -0.83 -2.69 2.13
CA ASP A 64 0.00 -3.07 3.26
C ASP A 64 -0.35 -4.47 3.78
N ILE A 65 -0.53 -5.43 2.86
CA ILE A 65 -0.79 -6.84 3.16
C ILE A 65 0.17 -7.43 4.20
N GLY A 66 -0.36 -8.29 5.06
CA GLY A 66 0.41 -9.19 5.92
C GLY A 66 0.22 -8.99 7.42
N THR A 67 -0.47 -7.94 7.84
CA THR A 67 -0.81 -7.69 9.26
C THR A 67 -2.13 -8.39 9.63
N ASP A 68 -3.17 -8.19 8.82
CA ASP A 68 -4.44 -8.89 8.85
C ASP A 68 -4.78 -9.50 7.47
N ILE A 69 -5.98 -10.04 7.32
CA ILE A 69 -6.36 -10.97 6.25
C ILE A 69 -7.06 -10.30 5.07
N ASP A 70 -7.62 -9.10 5.26
CA ASP A 70 -8.50 -8.46 4.29
C ASP A 70 -7.78 -8.07 3.00
N ASP A 71 -6.53 -7.60 3.05
CA ASP A 71 -5.71 -7.38 1.85
C ASP A 71 -5.51 -8.66 1.03
N ALA A 72 -5.19 -9.77 1.71
CA ALA A 72 -4.98 -11.05 1.04
C ALA A 72 -6.28 -11.53 0.36
N MET A 73 -7.42 -11.33 1.02
CA MET A 73 -8.75 -11.63 0.47
C MET A 73 -9.07 -10.73 -0.73
N ALA A 74 -8.74 -9.43 -0.67
CA ALA A 74 -8.95 -8.50 -1.78
C ALA A 74 -8.14 -8.88 -3.01
N ILE A 75 -6.86 -9.23 -2.85
CA ILE A 75 -6.00 -9.71 -3.95
C ILE A 75 -6.56 -11.00 -4.53
N LEU A 76 -6.85 -12.00 -3.69
CA LEU A 76 -7.38 -13.29 -4.14
C LEU A 76 -8.71 -13.12 -4.89
N TYR A 77 -9.58 -12.25 -4.41
CA TYR A 77 -10.83 -11.93 -5.09
C TYR A 77 -10.58 -11.27 -6.44
N GLY A 78 -9.71 -10.26 -6.49
CA GLY A 78 -9.33 -9.58 -7.74
C GLY A 78 -8.75 -10.52 -8.80
N LEU A 79 -7.95 -11.52 -8.39
CA LEU A 79 -7.40 -12.53 -9.30
C LEU A 79 -8.47 -13.43 -9.94
N HIS A 80 -9.66 -13.56 -9.35
CA HIS A 80 -10.76 -14.36 -9.90
C HIS A 80 -11.77 -13.56 -10.72
N LEU A 81 -11.65 -12.23 -10.76
CA LEU A 81 -12.53 -11.38 -11.55
C LEU A 81 -12.10 -11.38 -13.01
N GLU A 82 -12.96 -11.87 -13.90
CA GLU A 82 -12.70 -11.89 -15.35
C GLU A 82 -12.72 -10.49 -15.97
N ASN A 83 -13.41 -9.56 -15.34
CA ASN A 83 -13.55 -8.17 -15.78
C ASN A 83 -12.48 -7.24 -15.16
N LEU A 84 -11.48 -7.79 -14.47
CA LEU A 84 -10.39 -7.05 -13.84
C LEU A 84 -9.04 -7.55 -14.35
N GLU A 85 -8.19 -6.64 -14.79
CA GLU A 85 -6.81 -6.91 -15.17
C GLU A 85 -5.86 -6.22 -14.17
N ILE A 86 -5.21 -7.02 -13.32
CA ILE A 86 -4.18 -6.52 -12.41
C ILE A 86 -2.90 -6.29 -13.19
N LEU A 87 -2.55 -5.01 -13.39
CA LEU A 87 -1.32 -4.58 -14.06
C LEU A 87 -0.08 -4.69 -13.17
N GLY A 88 -0.27 -4.72 -11.86
CA GLY A 88 0.78 -4.92 -10.87
C GLY A 88 0.28 -4.68 -9.45
N ILE A 89 1.08 -5.10 -8.48
CA ILE A 89 0.81 -4.88 -7.07
C ILE A 89 1.99 -4.17 -6.44
N THR A 90 1.72 -3.05 -5.78
CA THR A 90 2.70 -2.34 -4.97
C THR A 90 2.45 -2.62 -3.49
N THR A 91 3.53 -2.67 -2.70
CA THR A 91 3.40 -2.90 -1.25
C THR A 91 4.13 -1.84 -0.45
N ASN A 92 3.49 -1.30 0.58
CA ASN A 92 4.01 -0.18 1.37
C ASN A 92 3.90 -0.44 2.89
N TYR A 93 4.28 0.55 3.70
CA TYR A 93 4.07 0.61 5.16
C TYR A 93 4.89 -0.42 5.98
N GLY A 94 6.06 0.00 6.46
CA GLY A 94 6.92 -0.85 7.29
C GLY A 94 7.75 -1.83 6.45
N PRO A 95 7.75 -3.15 6.71
CA PRO A 95 8.62 -4.09 6.00
C PRO A 95 8.10 -4.39 4.57
N ALA A 96 8.15 -3.42 3.66
CA ALA A 96 7.56 -3.51 2.33
C ALA A 96 8.04 -4.74 1.53
N ASP A 97 9.29 -5.17 1.71
CA ASP A 97 9.81 -6.39 1.08
C ASP A 97 9.17 -7.67 1.57
N LEU A 98 8.90 -7.75 2.87
CA LEU A 98 8.18 -8.87 3.45
C LEU A 98 6.77 -8.94 2.86
N ARG A 99 6.12 -7.79 2.72
CA ARG A 99 4.78 -7.68 2.13
C ARG A 99 4.78 -8.09 0.65
N ALA A 100 5.73 -7.60 -0.15
CA ALA A 100 5.90 -8.04 -1.53
C ALA A 100 6.18 -9.56 -1.62
N ALA A 101 6.92 -10.13 -0.67
CA ALA A 101 7.16 -11.56 -0.63
C ALA A 101 5.89 -12.37 -0.31
N ILE A 102 4.98 -11.84 0.52
CA ILE A 102 3.65 -12.44 0.75
C ILE A 102 2.85 -12.43 -0.56
N VAL A 103 2.81 -11.31 -1.28
CA VAL A 103 2.12 -11.22 -2.58
C VAL A 103 2.72 -12.23 -3.58
N ARG A 104 4.05 -12.38 -3.61
CA ARG A 104 4.72 -13.39 -4.46
C ARG A 104 4.25 -14.80 -4.15
N LYS A 105 4.05 -15.16 -2.86
CA LYS A 105 3.49 -16.47 -2.50
C LYS A 105 2.07 -16.67 -3.00
N ILE A 106 1.23 -15.63 -2.92
CA ILE A 106 -0.14 -15.67 -3.47
C ILE A 106 -0.09 -15.86 -4.98
N GLN A 107 0.74 -15.09 -5.69
CA GLN A 107 0.92 -15.20 -7.14
C GLN A 107 1.43 -16.60 -7.54
N ASP A 108 2.48 -17.11 -6.90
CA ASP A 108 3.03 -18.43 -7.17
C ASP A 108 1.98 -19.55 -6.99
N ALA A 109 1.17 -19.46 -5.92
CA ALA A 109 0.13 -20.43 -5.65
C ALA A 109 -1.00 -20.34 -6.70
N TYR A 110 -1.43 -19.13 -7.04
CA TYR A 110 -2.46 -18.89 -8.04
C TYR A 110 -2.03 -19.40 -9.43
N LEU A 111 -0.83 -19.07 -9.89
CA LEU A 111 -0.31 -19.48 -11.20
C LEU A 111 -0.11 -20.99 -11.33
N LYS A 112 0.12 -21.72 -10.22
CA LYS A 112 0.13 -23.20 -10.25
C LYS A 112 -1.23 -23.79 -10.59
N CYS A 113 -2.31 -23.14 -10.16
CA CYS A 113 -3.68 -23.55 -10.44
C CYS A 113 -4.20 -22.97 -11.77
N HIS A 114 -3.60 -21.87 -12.22
CA HIS A 114 -4.02 -21.10 -13.40
C HIS A 114 -2.82 -20.83 -14.34
N PRO A 115 -2.27 -21.87 -14.99
CA PRO A 115 -1.07 -21.74 -15.83
C PRO A 115 -1.27 -20.87 -17.08
N GLU A 116 -2.52 -20.59 -17.46
CA GLU A 116 -2.89 -19.67 -18.54
C GLU A 116 -2.76 -18.19 -18.15
N LYS A 117 -2.71 -17.88 -16.85
CA LYS A 117 -2.63 -16.51 -16.35
C LYS A 117 -1.19 -16.01 -16.41
N LYS A 118 -1.05 -14.70 -16.62
CA LYS A 118 0.26 -14.04 -16.71
C LYS A 118 0.77 -13.65 -15.33
N VAL A 119 2.09 -13.71 -15.17
CA VAL A 119 2.80 -13.07 -14.05
C VAL A 119 2.59 -11.56 -14.15
N PHE A 120 2.22 -10.92 -13.03
CA PHE A 120 2.16 -9.46 -12.92
C PHE A 120 3.31 -8.94 -12.04
N PRO A 121 3.82 -7.72 -12.30
CA PRO A 121 4.83 -7.07 -11.47
C PRO A 121 4.39 -6.95 -10.01
N ILE A 122 5.32 -7.23 -9.09
CA ILE A 122 5.17 -6.99 -7.66
C ILE A 122 6.32 -6.10 -7.23
N VAL A 123 6.03 -4.87 -6.81
CA VAL A 123 7.04 -3.84 -6.52
C VAL A 123 6.90 -3.41 -5.07
N ALA A 124 7.89 -3.75 -4.25
CA ALA A 124 7.97 -3.21 -2.90
C ALA A 124 8.30 -1.71 -2.96
N GLY A 125 7.43 -0.90 -2.38
CA GLY A 125 7.57 0.54 -2.30
C GLY A 125 8.31 0.99 -1.04
N ALA A 126 7.90 2.15 -0.52
CA ALA A 126 8.57 2.77 0.60
C ALA A 126 8.29 1.99 1.89
N SER A 127 9.37 1.48 2.48
CA SER A 127 9.32 0.90 3.82
C SER A 127 9.17 1.99 4.89
N CYS A 128 9.71 3.18 4.60
CA CYS A 128 9.71 4.30 5.53
C CYS A 128 8.52 5.24 5.27
N PRO A 129 7.54 5.34 6.19
CA PRO A 129 6.43 6.27 6.03
C PRO A 129 6.91 7.72 6.15
N LEU A 130 6.33 8.60 5.35
CA LEU A 130 6.64 10.03 5.39
C LEU A 130 6.07 10.67 6.66
N GLY A 131 6.88 11.46 7.37
CA GLY A 131 6.41 12.34 8.46
C GLY A 131 5.82 11.64 9.69
N SER A 132 5.99 10.32 9.84
CA SER A 132 5.43 9.60 10.99
C SER A 132 6.30 9.77 12.24
N HIS A 133 5.73 10.37 13.29
CA HIS A 133 6.25 10.34 14.66
C HIS A 133 5.79 9.08 15.43
N ARG A 134 5.11 8.16 14.74
CA ARG A 134 4.51 6.97 15.31
C ARG A 134 5.37 5.74 15.08
N ASP A 135 5.31 4.87 16.08
CA ASP A 135 5.82 3.52 15.95
C ASP A 135 5.02 2.78 14.87
N LEU A 136 5.71 1.96 14.08
CA LEU A 136 5.05 1.08 13.13
C LEU A 136 4.08 0.16 13.87
N PHE A 137 2.85 0.08 13.37
CA PHE A 137 1.93 -0.93 13.82
C PHE A 137 2.27 -2.26 13.12
N LEU A 138 2.91 -3.15 13.87
CA LEU A 138 3.13 -4.55 13.50
C LEU A 138 2.46 -5.46 14.53
N ALA A 139 1.68 -6.42 14.04
CA ALA A 139 0.95 -7.40 14.84
C ALA A 139 1.81 -8.62 15.21
N GLN A 140 3.07 -8.68 14.75
CA GLN A 140 4.06 -9.74 15.02
C GLN A 140 3.71 -11.09 14.37
N ASN A 141 2.77 -11.08 13.44
CA ASN A 141 2.37 -12.20 12.62
C ASN A 141 2.77 -12.02 11.14
N GLU A 142 3.49 -10.95 10.82
CA GLU A 142 3.78 -10.57 9.44
C GLU A 142 4.47 -11.69 8.67
N GLY A 143 3.80 -12.15 7.62
CA GLY A 143 4.30 -13.22 6.75
C GLY A 143 4.36 -14.61 7.40
N LEU A 144 3.93 -14.78 8.65
CA LEU A 144 3.83 -16.11 9.25
C LEU A 144 2.64 -16.89 8.66
N PRO A 145 2.74 -18.24 8.57
CA PRO A 145 3.94 -19.05 8.81
C PRO A 145 4.89 -19.14 7.61
N PHE A 146 4.56 -18.52 6.48
CA PHE A 146 5.17 -18.80 5.17
C PHE A 146 6.54 -18.15 4.94
N MET A 147 6.87 -17.09 5.67
CA MET A 147 8.05 -16.25 5.43
C MET A 147 9.09 -16.29 6.55
N LYS A 148 9.04 -17.28 7.45
CA LYS A 148 9.88 -17.37 8.67
C LYS A 148 11.36 -17.00 8.48
N GLY A 149 11.99 -17.44 7.39
CA GLY A 149 13.41 -17.20 7.12
C GLY A 149 13.77 -15.76 6.74
N MET A 150 12.80 -14.94 6.34
CA MET A 150 13.03 -13.57 5.85
C MET A 150 12.54 -12.50 6.83
N ILE A 151 11.70 -12.86 7.81
CA ILE A 151 11.03 -11.91 8.71
C ILE A 151 12.04 -11.02 9.45
N ALA A 152 13.05 -11.63 10.09
CA ALA A 152 14.01 -10.89 10.91
C ALA A 152 14.82 -9.86 10.09
N GLU A 153 15.22 -10.24 8.88
CA GLU A 153 15.94 -9.36 7.95
C GLU A 153 15.04 -8.21 7.49
N CYS A 154 13.84 -8.53 6.99
CA CYS A 154 12.94 -7.54 6.38
C CYS A 154 12.37 -6.52 7.37
N ILE A 155 12.22 -6.90 8.65
CA ILE A 155 11.73 -6.01 9.72
C ILE A 155 12.86 -5.14 10.31
N SER A 156 14.12 -5.43 10.00
CA SER A 156 15.23 -4.62 10.51
C SER A 156 15.20 -3.20 9.92
N LEU A 157 15.49 -2.20 10.78
CA LEU A 157 15.52 -0.80 10.36
C LEU A 157 16.54 -0.53 9.26
N ASP A 158 17.69 -1.20 9.32
CA ASP A 158 18.77 -1.04 8.34
C ASP A 158 18.34 -1.55 6.96
N HIS A 159 17.65 -2.69 6.91
CA HIS A 159 17.07 -3.20 5.66
C HIS A 159 16.00 -2.27 5.11
N MET A 160 15.07 -1.79 5.96
CA MET A 160 14.01 -0.89 5.52
C MET A 160 14.55 0.44 4.95
N LYS A 161 15.68 0.94 5.48
CA LYS A 161 16.32 2.19 5.05
C LYS A 161 17.22 2.04 3.83
N SER A 162 17.87 0.89 3.66
CA SER A 162 18.81 0.67 2.55
C SER A 162 18.12 0.63 1.18
N ARG A 163 16.80 0.46 1.18
CA ARG A 163 15.94 0.36 0.01
C ARG A 163 15.72 1.69 -0.70
N VAL A 164 15.59 1.62 -2.02
CA VAL A 164 15.02 2.71 -2.82
C VAL A 164 13.55 2.88 -2.42
N GLN A 165 13.17 4.09 -2.03
CA GLN A 165 11.84 4.39 -1.50
C GLN A 165 10.87 4.86 -2.60
N SER A 166 11.30 4.99 -3.85
CA SER A 166 10.49 5.48 -4.98
C SER A 166 10.02 4.40 -5.95
N ASP A 167 10.56 3.18 -5.91
CA ASP A 167 10.34 2.15 -6.94
C ASP A 167 8.85 1.90 -7.23
N ALA A 168 8.02 1.76 -6.21
CA ALA A 168 6.58 1.57 -6.38
C ALA A 168 5.89 2.80 -6.98
N ALA A 169 6.30 4.01 -6.58
CA ALA A 169 5.75 5.24 -7.14
C ALA A 169 6.15 5.40 -8.62
N ASP A 170 7.41 5.13 -8.94
CA ASP A 170 7.93 5.15 -10.30
C ASP A 170 7.21 4.11 -11.18
N PHE A 171 6.98 2.90 -10.65
CA PHE A 171 6.17 1.88 -11.30
C PHE A 171 4.76 2.37 -11.58
N MET A 172 4.05 2.91 -10.58
CA MET A 172 2.69 3.43 -10.75
C MET A 172 2.63 4.53 -11.81
N ILE A 173 3.57 5.48 -11.80
CA ILE A 173 3.64 6.56 -12.79
C ILE A 173 3.84 5.98 -14.19
N GLN A 174 4.79 5.06 -14.36
CA GLN A 174 5.07 4.43 -15.64
C GLN A 174 3.87 3.63 -16.17
N THR A 175 3.21 2.85 -15.30
CA THR A 175 2.03 2.06 -15.66
C THR A 175 0.86 2.96 -16.04
N CYS A 176 0.56 4.02 -15.29
CA CYS A 176 -0.50 4.96 -15.64
C CYS A 176 -0.21 5.68 -16.98
N ASN A 177 1.04 6.04 -17.25
CA ASN A 177 1.42 6.64 -18.54
C ASN A 177 1.30 5.65 -19.71
N GLN A 178 1.54 4.36 -19.46
CA GLN A 178 1.39 3.30 -20.45
C GLN A 178 -0.08 2.97 -20.74
N TYR A 179 -0.95 3.09 -19.73
CA TYR A 179 -2.39 2.79 -19.81
C TYR A 179 -3.22 4.02 -19.37
N PRO A 180 -3.39 5.03 -20.24
CA PRO A 180 -4.04 6.29 -19.89
C PRO A 180 -5.57 6.22 -19.77
N ASN A 181 -6.19 5.07 -20.06
CA ASN A 181 -7.65 4.86 -20.08
C ASN A 181 -8.05 3.82 -19.05
#